data_AF-A0A7V2EFT6-F1
#
_entry.id   AF-A0A7V2EFT6-F1
#
_cell.length_a   1.000
_cell.length_b   1.000
_cell.length_c   1.000
_cell.angle_alpha   90.00
_cell.angle_beta   90.00
_cell.angle_gamma   90.00
#
_symmetry.space_group_name_H-M   'P 1'
#
loop_
_entity.id
_entity.type
_entity.pdbx_description
1 polymer ?
#
loop_
_entity_poly.entity_id
_entity_poly.type
_entity_poly.pdbx_seq_one_letter_code
_entity_poly.pdbx_strand_id
1 'polypeptide(L)'
;AGVLFLLSLGRVVFVDAQAPRRELARFLATAGREGALQPTPLLNPKALALAGAAVALLVAARSLGREEASGPWRLSAGICLVIAHGLLLGLVIRESQRLVTQLPRLPAKDVTRDEFGVFWAQAQKSLAAQRTKLAVTATLAMGGYGAVLLGLGFALRELLHRWLGLTVLSLTLGKLVFWDIWRLPRLSQVLVLVAVGVLLLGAGFLYARFGPRLFGFLRTGAGLWVLLAWPADPGGAVEVRQFAFKATAVVAAPGLATVPVPPELYRASRSPGDFADLRILGAGGQEVPWVLRNIPAPQAATDLPVELLDPVVFPDGSSQATFDVGESPAPHNQLTLRLEGDEFLRHWVLEVSEDHRQWGNLAEGVVFRVTSDGVVSQRVEVAYPRSAARYLRVTLKGEAGKPPVPVTGGALHFRPPESSEPLGRIPLVLVRREENPSSRLTAFYLDAGASGVPLHQLTLEVADARFERRVTVQGSEGGSLWVPVGGGVLYRAGGAEGLQLPVTTSKRYLRLMVENGDNPHLTLQAAWGEYRLQQLLFEAKTPGSYALYL
;
A
#
# COMPACT_ATOMS: atom_id res chain seq x y z
N ALA A 1 -6.88 -31.17 41.97
CA ALA A 1 -5.56 -30.66 41.54
C ALA A 1 -5.26 -30.93 40.05
N GLY A 2 -5.25 -32.20 39.59
CA GLY A 2 -4.94 -32.54 38.19
C GLY A 2 -5.85 -31.89 37.13
N VAL A 3 -7.15 -31.80 37.38
CA VAL A 3 -8.11 -31.12 36.48
C VAL A 3 -7.81 -29.62 36.36
N LEU A 4 -7.50 -28.95 37.47
CA LEU A 4 -7.13 -27.52 37.47
C LEU A 4 -5.82 -27.27 36.72
N PHE A 5 -4.86 -28.20 36.80
CA PHE A 5 -3.62 -28.15 36.03
C PHE A 5 -3.86 -28.33 34.52
N LEU A 6 -4.72 -29.27 34.12
CA LEU A 6 -5.08 -29.46 32.72
C LEU A 6 -5.87 -28.26 32.16
N LEU A 7 -6.75 -27.66 32.96
CA LEU A 7 -7.49 -26.46 32.58
C LEU A 7 -6.58 -25.22 32.45
N SER A 8 -5.61 -25.05 33.34
CA SER A 8 -4.64 -23.95 33.25
C SER A 8 -3.71 -24.13 32.04
N LEU A 9 -3.24 -25.36 31.79
CA LEU A 9 -2.45 -25.69 30.60
C LEU A 9 -3.26 -25.46 29.31
N GLY A 10 -4.53 -25.86 29.30
CA GLY A 10 -5.46 -25.59 28.20
C GLY A 10 -5.61 -24.10 27.92
N ARG A 11 -5.79 -23.26 28.96
CA ARG A 11 -5.86 -21.81 28.81
C ARG A 11 -4.57 -21.21 28.24
N VAL A 12 -3.41 -21.63 28.74
CA VAL A 12 -2.09 -21.18 28.24
C VAL A 12 -1.94 -21.46 26.74
N VAL A 13 -2.32 -22.67 26.30
CA VAL A 13 -2.13 -23.11 24.90
C VAL A 13 -3.17 -22.52 23.96
N PHE A 14 -4.45 -22.56 24.34
CA PHE A 14 -5.55 -22.21 23.43
C PHE A 14 -5.95 -20.72 23.49
N VAL A 15 -5.64 -20.03 24.59
CA VAL A 15 -5.99 -18.62 24.79
C VAL A 15 -4.75 -17.74 24.73
N ASP A 16 -3.85 -17.87 25.71
CA ASP A 16 -2.76 -16.90 25.90
C ASP A 16 -1.71 -16.98 24.79
N ALA A 17 -1.38 -18.18 24.32
CA ALA A 17 -0.43 -18.37 23.22
C ALA A 17 -0.96 -17.88 21.86
N GLN A 18 -2.29 -17.78 21.71
CA GLN A 18 -2.95 -17.30 20.48
C GLN A 18 -3.22 -15.80 20.50
N ALA A 19 -3.24 -15.15 21.67
CA ALA A 19 -3.57 -13.72 21.79
C ALA A 19 -2.75 -12.81 20.86
N PRO A 20 -1.40 -12.94 20.74
CA PRO A 20 -0.64 -12.11 19.79
C PRO A 20 -1.01 -12.33 18.32
N ARG A 21 -1.45 -13.54 17.96
CA ARG A 21 -1.92 -13.83 16.59
C ARG A 21 -3.26 -13.17 16.32
N ARG A 22 -4.15 -13.14 17.31
CA ARG A 22 -5.44 -12.44 17.21
C ARG A 22 -5.25 -10.93 17.07
N GLU A 23 -4.33 -10.35 17.84
CA GLU A 23 -3.97 -8.93 17.73
C GLU A 23 -3.39 -8.58 16.36
N LEU A 24 -2.50 -9.42 15.82
CA LEU A 24 -1.98 -9.23 14.46
C LEU A 24 -3.08 -9.41 13.40
N ALA A 25 -3.95 -10.42 13.55
CA ALA A 25 -5.06 -10.64 12.63
C ALA A 25 -6.02 -9.44 12.63
N ARG A 26 -6.32 -8.87 13.80
CA ARG A 26 -7.12 -7.64 13.93
C ARG A 26 -6.42 -6.45 13.29
N PHE A 27 -5.11 -6.29 13.49
CA PHE A 27 -4.29 -5.27 12.82
C PHE A 27 -4.38 -5.36 11.30
N LEU A 28 -4.24 -6.57 10.73
CA LEU A 28 -4.35 -6.77 9.29
C LEU A 28 -5.77 -6.57 8.78
N ALA A 29 -6.78 -7.06 9.50
CA ALA A 29 -8.18 -6.97 9.10
C ALA A 29 -8.70 -5.52 9.12
N THR A 30 -8.20 -4.71 10.05
CA THR A 30 -8.64 -3.31 10.24
C THR A 30 -7.70 -2.28 9.60
N ALA A 31 -6.78 -2.72 8.72
CA ALA A 31 -5.81 -1.85 8.07
C ALA A 31 -4.99 -0.99 9.07
N GLY A 32 -4.65 -1.59 10.21
CA GLY A 32 -3.83 -0.96 11.25
C GLY A 32 -4.58 -0.09 12.26
N ARG A 33 -5.92 0.01 12.17
CA ARG A 33 -6.73 0.83 13.10
C ARG A 33 -6.84 0.21 14.49
N GLU A 34 -6.95 -1.11 14.56
CA GLU A 34 -7.07 -1.86 15.80
C GLU A 34 -6.05 -3.00 15.85
N GLY A 35 -5.68 -3.44 17.04
CA GLY A 35 -4.72 -4.53 17.21
C GLY A 35 -3.27 -4.05 17.21
N ALA A 36 -2.33 -4.99 17.09
CA ALA A 36 -0.90 -4.69 17.17
C ALA A 36 -0.07 -5.51 16.19
N LEU A 37 0.88 -4.85 15.52
CA LEU A 37 1.86 -5.48 14.64
C LEU A 37 2.77 -6.46 15.39
N GLN A 38 3.15 -6.10 16.61
CA GLN A 38 3.97 -6.92 17.50
C GLN A 38 3.44 -6.77 18.93
N PRO A 39 3.42 -7.85 19.74
CA PRO A 39 3.05 -7.75 21.14
C PRO A 39 4.06 -6.92 21.94
N THR A 40 3.60 -6.34 23.05
CA THR A 40 4.45 -5.66 24.04
C THR A 40 5.55 -6.60 24.55
N PRO A 41 6.83 -6.17 24.53
CA PRO A 41 7.91 -6.96 25.10
C PRO A 41 7.66 -7.27 26.58
N LEU A 42 7.96 -8.49 27.00
CA LEU A 42 7.87 -9.01 28.38
C LEU A 42 6.47 -9.03 29.05
N LEU A 43 5.52 -8.23 28.57
CA LEU A 43 4.20 -8.02 29.18
C LEU A 43 3.05 -8.45 28.26
N ASN A 44 3.29 -9.46 27.42
CA ASN A 44 2.24 -10.04 26.58
C ASN A 44 1.71 -11.35 27.17
N PRO A 45 0.43 -11.71 26.94
CA PRO A 45 -0.19 -12.90 27.51
C PRO A 45 0.62 -14.18 27.25
N LYS A 46 1.17 -14.32 26.04
CA LYS A 46 2.00 -15.47 25.67
C LYS A 46 3.30 -15.55 26.47
N ALA A 47 3.98 -14.41 26.70
CA ALA A 47 5.21 -14.37 27.48
C ALA A 47 4.94 -14.72 28.95
N LEU A 48 3.91 -14.10 29.55
CA LEU A 48 3.49 -14.37 30.93
C LEU A 48 3.05 -15.82 31.11
N ALA A 49 2.32 -16.38 30.16
CA ALA A 49 1.89 -17.76 30.18
C ALA A 49 3.07 -18.75 30.07
N LEU A 50 4.06 -18.47 29.21
CA LEU A 50 5.29 -19.28 29.13
C LEU A 50 6.13 -19.17 30.40
N ALA A 51 6.27 -17.98 30.97
CA ALA A 51 6.97 -17.77 32.23
C ALA A 51 6.28 -18.48 33.39
N GLY A 52 4.95 -18.33 33.51
CA GLY A 52 4.14 -19.00 34.53
C GLY A 52 4.19 -20.53 34.40
N ALA A 53 4.11 -21.07 33.18
CA ALA A 53 4.26 -22.50 32.92
C ALA A 53 5.65 -23.02 33.30
N ALA A 54 6.71 -22.26 32.98
CA ALA A 54 8.06 -22.60 33.38
C ALA A 54 8.23 -22.62 34.91
N VAL A 55 7.74 -21.59 35.61
CA VAL A 55 7.78 -21.53 37.09
C VAL A 55 7.00 -22.68 37.71
N ALA A 56 5.80 -22.98 37.21
CA ALA A 56 5.01 -24.12 37.69
C ALA A 56 5.75 -25.45 37.53
N LEU A 57 6.43 -25.66 36.39
CA LEU A 57 7.24 -26.85 36.16
C LEU A 57 8.49 -26.91 37.05
N LEU A 58 9.11 -25.78 37.37
CA LEU A 58 10.22 -25.72 38.33
C LEU A 58 9.76 -26.10 39.75
N VAL A 59 8.61 -25.59 40.17
CA VAL A 59 8.01 -25.95 41.46
C VAL A 59 7.65 -27.44 41.49
N ALA A 60 7.05 -27.96 40.41
CA ALA A 60 6.73 -29.38 40.28
C ALA A 60 7.99 -30.26 40.32
N ALA A 61 9.04 -29.88 39.59
CA ALA A 61 10.33 -30.57 39.62
C ALA A 61 10.91 -30.61 41.04
N ARG A 62 10.86 -29.49 41.77
CA ARG A 62 11.34 -29.41 43.15
C ARG A 62 10.49 -30.25 44.11
N SER A 63 9.17 -30.33 43.91
CA SER A 63 8.30 -31.16 44.75
C SER A 63 8.51 -32.66 44.50
N LEU A 64 8.72 -33.06 43.23
CA LEU A 64 8.91 -34.45 42.82
C LEU A 64 10.31 -34.98 43.17
N GLY A 65 11.30 -34.08 43.29
CA GLY A 65 12.70 -34.41 43.58
C GLY A 65 13.10 -34.47 45.06
N ARG A 66 12.14 -34.56 46.00
CA ARG A 66 12.45 -34.69 47.44
C ARG A 66 13.21 -36.00 47.74
N GLU A 67 14.06 -36.00 48.77
CA GLU A 67 15.08 -37.05 49.03
C GLU A 67 14.52 -38.49 49.08
N GLU A 68 13.26 -38.66 49.50
CA GLU A 68 12.56 -39.95 49.62
C GLU A 68 11.87 -40.43 48.31
N ALA A 69 11.99 -39.71 47.20
CA ALA A 69 11.29 -40.03 45.95
C ALA A 69 11.85 -41.28 45.25
N SER A 70 10.96 -42.20 44.86
CA SER A 70 11.30 -43.40 44.09
C SER A 70 11.76 -43.07 42.65
N GLY A 71 12.43 -44.03 41.99
CA GLY A 71 12.98 -43.90 40.62
C GLY A 71 12.11 -43.17 39.59
N PRO A 72 10.81 -43.53 39.40
CA PRO A 72 9.95 -42.88 38.41
C PRO A 72 9.65 -41.39 38.71
N TRP A 73 9.59 -41.01 39.98
CA TRP A 73 9.37 -39.61 40.38
C TRP A 73 10.61 -38.75 40.16
N ARG A 74 11.81 -39.31 40.37
CA ARG A 74 13.08 -38.64 40.04
C ARG A 74 13.23 -38.40 38.54
N LEU A 75 12.85 -39.38 37.71
CA LEU A 75 12.82 -39.22 36.25
C LEU A 75 11.84 -38.11 35.84
N SER A 76 10.63 -38.12 36.42
CA SER A 76 9.60 -37.10 36.15
C SER A 76 10.05 -35.70 36.57
N ALA A 77 10.74 -35.57 37.70
CA ALA A 77 11.33 -34.30 38.16
C ALA A 77 12.36 -33.76 37.16
N GLY A 78 13.23 -34.63 36.65
CA GLY A 78 14.21 -34.29 35.61
C GLY A 78 13.54 -33.81 34.32
N ILE A 79 12.49 -34.50 33.86
CA ILE A 79 11.72 -34.10 32.67
C ILE A 79 11.08 -32.72 32.87
N CYS A 80 10.41 -32.49 34.00
CA CYS A 80 9.83 -31.18 34.31
C CYS A 80 10.86 -30.05 34.30
N LEU A 81 12.05 -30.30 34.85
CA LEU A 81 13.14 -29.32 34.91
C LEU A 81 13.69 -28.98 33.51
N VAL A 82 13.91 -30.00 32.66
CA VAL A 82 14.34 -29.81 31.26
C VAL A 82 13.30 -29.01 30.48
N ILE A 83 12.02 -29.36 30.58
CA ILE A 83 10.94 -28.64 29.89
C ILE A 83 10.86 -27.20 30.39
N ALA A 84 10.94 -26.97 31.70
CA ALA A 84 10.90 -25.63 32.27
C ALA A 84 12.01 -24.73 31.71
N HIS A 85 13.25 -25.24 31.68
CA HIS A 85 14.39 -24.50 31.13
C HIS A 85 14.31 -24.32 29.62
N GLY A 86 13.72 -25.27 28.89
CA GLY A 86 13.41 -25.13 27.46
C GLY A 86 12.41 -23.99 27.20
N LEU A 87 11.38 -23.87 28.03
CA LEU A 87 10.40 -22.77 27.96
C LEU A 87 11.05 -21.42 28.28
N LEU A 88 11.88 -21.34 29.34
CA LEU A 88 12.62 -20.13 29.70
C LEU A 88 13.60 -19.71 28.62
N LEU A 89 14.38 -20.64 28.06
CA LEU A 89 15.27 -20.36 26.94
C LEU A 89 14.51 -19.85 25.72
N GLY A 90 13.41 -20.51 25.35
CA GLY A 90 12.54 -20.07 24.26
C GLY A 90 11.92 -18.69 24.50
N LEU A 91 11.59 -18.36 25.75
CA LEU A 91 11.12 -17.04 26.16
C LEU A 91 12.24 -16.00 26.00
N VAL A 92 13.42 -16.24 26.57
CA VAL A 92 14.58 -15.33 26.49
C VAL A 92 14.95 -15.04 25.04
N ILE A 93 15.01 -16.06 24.18
CA ILE A 93 15.28 -15.87 22.74
C ILE A 93 14.22 -14.98 22.10
N ARG A 94 12.93 -15.30 22.29
CA ARG A 94 11.83 -14.55 21.66
C ARG A 94 11.75 -13.11 22.15
N GLU A 95 11.95 -12.86 23.44
CA GLU A 95 11.92 -11.52 24.01
C GLU A 95 13.14 -10.71 23.57
N SER A 96 14.33 -11.32 23.53
CA SER A 96 15.54 -10.67 22.98
C SER A 96 15.35 -10.28 21.52
N GLN A 97 14.78 -11.17 20.71
CA GLN A 97 14.44 -10.86 19.32
C GLN A 97 13.43 -9.73 19.23
N ARG A 98 12.36 -9.75 20.03
CA ARG A 98 11.32 -8.71 20.06
C ARG A 98 11.88 -7.33 20.41
N LEU A 99 12.79 -7.25 21.37
CA LEU A 99 13.45 -6.01 21.80
C LEU A 99 14.36 -5.43 20.72
N VAL A 100 14.97 -6.29 19.90
CA VAL A 100 15.94 -5.89 18.87
C VAL A 100 15.30 -5.68 17.49
N THR A 101 14.10 -6.22 17.26
CA THR A 101 13.30 -5.99 16.05
C THR A 101 12.96 -4.51 15.93
N GLN A 102 13.36 -3.93 14.80
CA GLN A 102 12.96 -2.57 14.42
C GLN A 102 11.65 -2.67 13.66
N LEU A 103 10.57 -2.21 14.29
CA LEU A 103 9.27 -2.15 13.63
C LEU A 103 9.26 -1.05 12.58
N PRO A 104 8.60 -1.27 11.42
CA PRO A 104 8.35 -0.19 10.48
C PRO A 104 7.51 0.89 11.17
N ARG A 105 7.71 2.14 10.75
CA ARG A 105 6.86 3.24 11.22
C ARG A 105 5.42 2.94 10.82
N LEU A 106 4.52 2.91 11.79
CA LEU A 106 3.11 2.65 11.54
C LEU A 106 2.54 3.80 10.71
N PRO A 107 1.63 3.50 9.77
CA PRO A 107 1.00 4.52 8.97
C PRO A 107 -0.04 5.28 9.83
N ALA A 108 -0.52 6.42 9.35
CA ALA A 108 -1.56 7.17 10.06
C ALA A 108 -2.86 6.34 10.20
N LYS A 109 -3.72 6.67 11.17
CA LYS A 109 -4.91 5.84 11.49
C LYS A 109 -5.99 5.85 10.38
N ASP A 110 -5.96 6.85 9.53
CA ASP A 110 -6.91 7.17 8.46
C ASP A 110 -6.49 6.61 7.09
N VAL A 111 -5.43 5.80 7.04
CA VAL A 111 -4.90 5.20 5.81
C VAL A 111 -5.94 4.28 5.16
N THR A 112 -6.03 4.36 3.84
CA THR A 112 -6.97 3.55 3.06
C THR A 112 -6.47 2.11 2.92
N ARG A 113 -7.35 1.17 2.53
CA ARG A 113 -7.01 -0.27 2.54
C ARG A 113 -5.91 -0.64 1.54
N ASP A 114 -5.94 0.00 0.38
CA ASP A 114 -4.94 -0.04 -0.68
C ASP A 114 -3.58 0.51 -0.22
N GLU A 115 -3.55 1.68 0.45
CA GLU A 115 -2.33 2.23 1.04
C GLU A 115 -1.77 1.33 2.14
N PHE A 116 -2.63 0.75 2.98
CA PHE A 116 -2.22 -0.23 3.97
C PHE A 116 -1.59 -1.47 3.32
N GLY A 117 -2.08 -1.89 2.14
CA GLY A 117 -1.45 -2.93 1.34
C GLY A 117 -0.01 -2.58 0.94
N VAL A 118 0.23 -1.35 0.49
CA VAL A 118 1.58 -0.84 0.18
C VAL A 118 2.46 -0.83 1.43
N PHE A 119 1.95 -0.30 2.54
CA PHE A 119 2.64 -0.33 3.83
C PHE A 119 3.00 -1.77 4.22
N TRP A 120 2.06 -2.71 4.11
CA TRP A 120 2.27 -4.10 4.52
C TRP A 120 3.36 -4.78 3.68
N ALA A 121 3.37 -4.55 2.37
CA ALA A 121 4.43 -5.05 1.50
C ALA A 121 5.81 -4.51 1.90
N GLN A 122 5.90 -3.21 2.20
CA GLN A 122 7.14 -2.58 2.67
C GLN A 122 7.55 -3.09 4.07
N ALA A 123 6.60 -3.27 4.98
CA ALA A 123 6.79 -3.82 6.31
C ALA A 123 7.33 -5.26 6.26
N GLN A 124 6.76 -6.11 5.39
CA GLN A 124 7.24 -7.48 5.21
C GLN A 124 8.68 -7.51 4.69
N LYS A 125 9.02 -6.62 3.74
CA LYS A 125 10.39 -6.51 3.22
C LYS A 125 11.38 -6.05 4.29
N SER A 126 11.02 -5.05 5.09
CA SER A 126 11.88 -4.53 6.17
C SER A 126 12.07 -5.52 7.32
N LEU A 127 11.02 -6.27 7.69
CA LEU A 127 11.11 -7.36 8.67
C LEU A 127 11.93 -8.54 8.12
N ALA A 128 11.78 -8.88 6.84
CA ALA A 128 12.57 -9.93 6.20
C ALA A 128 14.07 -9.60 6.15
N ALA A 129 14.42 -8.33 5.92
CA ALA A 129 15.82 -7.88 5.93
C ALA A 129 16.51 -8.05 7.30
N GLN A 130 15.74 -8.10 8.40
CA GLN A 130 16.27 -8.26 9.75
C GLN A 130 16.52 -9.72 10.16
N ARG A 131 16.19 -10.71 9.33
CA ARG A 131 16.30 -12.14 9.67
C ARG A 131 17.69 -12.56 10.15
N THR A 132 18.75 -12.09 9.52
CA THR A 132 20.14 -12.41 9.91
C THR A 132 20.47 -11.81 11.28
N LYS A 133 20.10 -10.56 11.53
CA LYS A 133 20.26 -9.89 12.83
C LYS A 133 19.56 -10.68 13.93
N LEU A 134 18.30 -11.07 13.71
CA LEU A 134 17.50 -11.83 14.69
C LEU A 134 18.04 -13.25 14.94
N ALA A 135 18.65 -13.88 13.94
CA ALA A 135 19.33 -15.16 14.11
C ALA A 135 20.56 -15.05 15.03
N VAL A 136 21.40 -14.03 14.83
CA VAL A 136 22.55 -13.77 15.70
C VAL A 136 22.10 -13.41 17.12
N THR A 137 21.06 -12.60 17.28
CA THR A 137 20.48 -12.29 18.60
C THR A 137 20.02 -13.55 19.32
N ALA A 138 19.44 -14.54 18.62
CA ALA A 138 19.06 -15.81 19.24
C ALA A 138 20.28 -16.58 19.75
N THR A 139 21.38 -16.61 19.00
CA THR A 139 22.63 -17.29 19.41
C THR A 139 23.26 -16.64 20.63
N LEU A 140 23.29 -15.30 20.67
CA LEU A 140 23.75 -14.56 21.84
C LEU A 140 22.87 -14.82 23.07
N ALA A 141 21.55 -14.83 22.90
CA ALA A 141 20.59 -15.14 23.96
C ALA A 141 20.78 -16.57 24.49
N MET A 142 20.97 -17.56 23.60
CA MET A 142 21.27 -18.94 23.99
C MET A 142 22.60 -19.03 24.77
N GLY A 143 23.65 -18.35 24.30
CA GLY A 143 24.97 -18.37 24.94
C GLY A 143 24.94 -17.73 26.33
N GLY A 144 24.30 -16.56 26.45
CA GLY A 144 24.10 -15.88 27.73
C GLY A 144 23.28 -16.73 28.72
N TYR A 145 22.18 -17.33 28.28
CA TYR A 145 21.38 -18.21 29.12
C TYR A 145 22.15 -19.45 29.58
N GLY A 146 22.90 -20.10 28.67
CA GLY A 146 23.76 -21.25 29.00
C GLY A 146 24.83 -20.91 30.03
N ALA A 147 25.45 -19.73 29.91
CA ALA A 147 26.42 -19.23 30.88
C ALA A 147 25.80 -18.98 32.27
N VAL A 148 24.60 -18.39 32.32
CA VAL A 148 23.86 -18.19 33.58
C VAL A 148 23.52 -19.52 34.25
N LEU A 149 23.02 -20.50 33.49
CA LEU A 149 22.72 -21.84 34.03
C LEU A 149 23.96 -22.54 34.57
N LEU A 150 25.07 -22.46 33.84
CA LEU A 150 26.33 -23.06 34.27
C LEU A 150 26.83 -22.40 35.57
N GLY A 151 26.78 -21.07 35.66
CA GLY A 151 27.12 -20.31 36.86
C GLY A 151 26.24 -20.67 38.06
N LEU A 152 24.92 -20.76 37.87
CA LEU A 152 23.96 -21.19 38.90
C LEU A 152 24.26 -22.62 39.37
N GLY A 153 24.57 -23.54 38.45
CA GLY A 153 24.92 -24.92 38.79
C GLY A 153 26.21 -25.02 39.62
N PHE A 154 27.17 -24.13 39.41
CA PHE A 154 28.35 -24.04 40.29
C PHE A 154 28.01 -23.45 41.66
N ALA A 155 27.25 -22.36 41.71
CA ALA A 155 26.86 -21.68 42.95
C ALA A 155 26.01 -22.56 43.87
N LEU A 156 25.01 -23.26 43.31
CA LEU A 156 24.08 -24.13 44.04
C LEU A 156 24.62 -25.55 44.25
N ARG A 157 25.80 -25.88 43.68
CA ARG A 157 26.39 -27.23 43.69
C ARG A 157 25.52 -28.32 43.06
N GLU A 158 24.65 -27.95 42.11
CA GLU A 158 23.74 -28.87 41.45
C GLU A 158 24.31 -29.39 40.12
N LEU A 159 24.44 -30.72 39.99
CA LEU A 159 24.95 -31.39 38.78
C LEU A 159 24.10 -31.09 37.54
N LEU A 160 22.77 -31.08 37.68
CA LEU A 160 21.85 -31.01 36.55
C LEU A 160 21.88 -29.64 35.85
N HIS A 161 21.91 -28.54 36.61
CA HIS A 161 22.05 -27.19 36.05
C HIS A 161 23.37 -26.99 35.30
N ARG A 162 24.47 -27.63 35.75
CA ARG A 162 25.76 -27.61 35.04
C ARG A 162 25.68 -28.32 33.70
N TRP A 163 25.09 -29.52 33.67
CA TRP A 163 24.91 -30.30 32.43
C TRP A 163 23.97 -29.60 31.44
N LEU A 164 22.89 -28.98 31.91
CA LEU A 164 22.00 -28.17 31.07
C LEU A 164 22.73 -26.96 30.50
N GLY A 165 23.47 -26.21 31.33
CA GLY A 165 24.27 -25.07 30.88
C GLY A 165 25.31 -25.47 29.83
N LEU A 166 26.05 -26.55 30.07
CA LEU A 166 27.03 -27.08 29.12
C LEU A 166 26.39 -27.55 27.82
N THR A 167 25.22 -28.19 27.88
CA THR A 167 24.47 -28.61 26.70
C THR A 167 24.04 -27.40 25.85
N VAL A 168 23.47 -26.38 26.48
CA VAL A 168 23.06 -25.15 25.78
C VAL A 168 24.27 -24.45 25.15
N LEU A 169 25.39 -24.34 25.88
CA LEU A 169 26.62 -23.75 25.35
C LEU A 169 27.19 -24.55 24.17
N SER A 170 27.21 -25.89 24.26
CA SER A 170 27.63 -26.74 23.14
C SER A 170 26.75 -26.56 21.92
N LEU A 171 25.42 -26.47 22.10
CA LEU A 171 24.48 -26.17 21.00
C LEU A 171 24.69 -24.78 20.42
N THR A 172 25.02 -23.78 21.25
CA THR A 172 25.32 -22.42 20.77
C THR A 172 26.57 -22.39 19.90
N LEU A 173 27.63 -23.07 20.33
CA LEU A 173 28.89 -23.14 19.60
C LEU A 173 28.70 -23.90 18.28
N GLY A 174 27.98 -25.03 18.31
CA GLY A 174 27.62 -25.78 17.11
C GLY A 174 26.82 -24.93 16.13
N LYS A 175 25.77 -24.24 16.59
CA LYS A 175 24.98 -23.33 15.74
C LYS A 175 25.84 -22.22 15.13
N LEU A 176 26.73 -21.63 15.92
CA LEU A 176 27.62 -20.56 15.46
C LEU A 176 28.55 -21.05 14.35
N VAL A 177 29.26 -22.15 14.60
CA VAL A 177 30.30 -22.71 13.70
C VAL A 177 29.70 -23.29 12.43
N PHE A 178 28.61 -24.05 12.52
CA PHE A 178 28.05 -24.77 11.39
C PHE A 178 27.00 -23.98 10.61
N TRP A 179 26.47 -22.87 11.15
CA TRP A 179 25.34 -22.19 10.52
C TRP A 179 25.44 -20.66 10.50
N ASP A 180 25.61 -19.99 11.65
CA ASP A 180 25.53 -18.52 11.69
C ASP A 180 26.69 -17.84 10.94
N ILE A 181 27.93 -18.31 11.13
CA ILE A 181 29.15 -17.73 10.51
C ILE A 181 29.04 -17.72 8.98
N TRP A 182 28.46 -18.76 8.39
CA TRP A 182 28.35 -18.94 6.95
C TRP A 182 27.23 -18.12 6.30
N ARG A 183 26.35 -17.50 7.09
CA ARG A 183 25.27 -16.61 6.62
C ARG A 183 25.64 -15.13 6.67
N LEU A 184 26.82 -14.80 7.20
CA LEU A 184 27.31 -13.43 7.29
C LEU A 184 28.02 -13.00 6.00
N PRO A 185 28.00 -11.69 5.68
CA PRO A 185 28.88 -11.14 4.65
C PRO A 185 30.36 -11.46 4.95
N ARG A 186 31.17 -11.63 3.90
CA ARG A 186 32.58 -12.08 4.01
C ARG A 186 33.41 -11.27 5.04
N LEU A 187 33.25 -9.95 5.05
CA LEU A 187 33.97 -9.08 6.00
C LEU A 187 33.61 -9.39 7.46
N SER A 188 32.30 -9.54 7.75
CA SER A 188 31.80 -9.89 9.08
C SER A 188 32.26 -11.29 9.51
N GLN A 189 32.35 -12.24 8.58
CA GLN A 189 32.84 -13.59 8.84
C GLN A 189 34.27 -13.57 9.42
N VAL A 190 35.17 -12.82 8.78
CA VAL A 190 36.58 -12.71 9.22
C VAL A 190 36.66 -12.06 10.60
N LEU A 191 35.94 -10.94 10.81
CA LEU A 191 35.95 -10.23 12.08
C LEU A 191 35.44 -11.10 13.24
N VAL A 192 34.37 -11.87 13.03
CA VAL A 192 33.83 -12.78 14.05
C VAL A 192 34.82 -13.90 14.39
N LEU A 193 35.47 -14.52 13.39
CA LEU A 193 36.45 -15.58 13.64
C LEU A 193 37.67 -15.06 14.42
N VAL A 194 38.17 -13.88 14.07
CA VAL A 194 39.27 -13.23 14.80
C VAL A 194 38.84 -12.91 16.24
N ALA A 195 37.65 -12.32 16.43
CA ALA A 195 37.14 -11.99 17.76
C ALA A 195 36.95 -13.22 18.64
N VAL A 196 36.42 -14.33 18.09
CA VAL A 196 36.30 -15.61 18.79
C VAL A 196 37.69 -16.16 19.15
N GLY A 197 38.65 -16.10 18.23
CA GLY A 197 40.03 -16.50 18.50
C GLY A 197 40.67 -15.72 19.66
N VAL A 198 40.51 -14.40 19.67
CA VAL A 198 40.98 -13.53 20.76
C VAL A 198 40.26 -13.84 22.09
N LEU A 199 38.95 -14.05 22.06
CA LEU A 199 38.17 -14.41 23.26
C LEU A 199 38.62 -15.75 23.85
N LEU A 200 38.89 -16.76 23.01
CA LEU A 200 39.39 -18.06 23.48
C LEU A 200 40.77 -17.95 24.12
N LEU A 201 41.68 -17.19 23.51
CA LEU A 201 43.00 -16.90 24.08
C LEU A 201 42.89 -16.14 25.40
N GLY A 202 42.01 -15.13 25.45
CA GLY A 202 41.74 -14.35 26.66
C GLY A 202 41.13 -15.16 27.79
N ALA A 203 40.14 -16.01 27.49
CA ALA A 203 39.53 -16.92 28.47
C ALA A 203 40.52 -17.95 29.01
N GLY A 204 41.37 -18.52 28.14
CA GLY A 204 42.46 -19.40 28.53
C GLY A 204 43.46 -18.71 29.47
N PHE A 205 43.84 -17.46 29.16
CA PHE A 205 44.69 -16.64 30.02
C PHE A 205 44.04 -16.31 31.37
N LEU A 206 42.77 -15.90 31.38
CA LEU A 206 42.04 -15.54 32.59
C LEU A 206 41.85 -16.73 33.53
N TYR A 207 41.56 -17.90 32.96
CA TYR A 207 41.45 -19.16 33.69
C TYR A 207 42.81 -19.53 34.32
N ALA A 208 43.90 -19.45 33.55
CA ALA A 208 45.25 -19.73 34.04
C ALA A 208 45.72 -18.77 35.14
N ARG A 209 45.30 -17.49 35.09
CA ARG A 209 45.79 -16.42 35.99
C ARG A 209 44.92 -16.21 37.24
N PHE A 210 43.60 -16.38 37.15
CA PHE A 210 42.63 -15.97 38.19
C PHE A 210 41.66 -17.08 38.65
N GLY A 211 41.88 -18.34 38.25
CA GLY A 211 41.01 -19.48 38.58
C GLY A 211 40.51 -19.56 40.05
N PRO A 212 41.34 -19.28 41.08
CA PRO A 212 40.90 -19.32 42.48
C PRO A 212 40.08 -18.11 42.96
N ARG A 213 40.13 -16.96 42.26
CA ARG A 213 39.49 -15.69 42.70
C ARG A 213 38.19 -15.37 41.96
N LEU A 214 37.96 -15.98 40.80
CA LEU A 214 36.74 -15.77 39.99
C LEU A 214 35.45 -16.20 40.72
N PHE A 215 35.54 -17.16 41.64
CA PHE A 215 34.40 -17.67 42.42
C PHE A 215 33.88 -16.72 43.51
N GLY A 216 34.64 -15.67 43.88
CA GLY A 216 34.23 -14.72 44.92
C GLY A 216 33.24 -13.65 44.43
N PHE A 217 33.35 -13.23 43.17
CA PHE A 217 32.60 -12.10 42.62
C PHE A 217 31.16 -12.48 42.19
N LEU A 218 30.90 -13.77 41.94
CA LEU A 218 29.56 -14.29 41.61
C LEU A 218 28.64 -14.49 42.84
N ARG A 219 29.15 -14.29 44.06
CA ARG A 219 28.39 -14.49 45.31
C ARG A 219 27.74 -13.21 45.83
N THR A 220 28.05 -12.05 45.26
CA THR A 220 27.48 -10.75 45.65
C THR A 220 26.66 -10.21 44.48
N GLY A 221 25.44 -10.72 44.34
CA GLY A 221 24.48 -10.30 43.32
C GLY A 221 24.11 -8.82 43.45
N ALA A 222 24.85 -7.96 42.75
CA ALA A 222 24.54 -6.55 42.60
C ALA A 222 24.77 -6.15 41.14
N GLY A 223 23.75 -6.35 40.32
CA GLY A 223 23.80 -5.93 38.92
C GLY A 223 22.57 -6.37 38.14
N LEU A 224 21.42 -5.73 38.41
CA LEU A 224 20.40 -5.31 37.43
C LEU A 224 19.13 -4.88 38.19
N TRP A 225 19.03 -3.60 38.58
CA TRP A 225 17.75 -3.04 39.07
C TRP A 225 17.53 -1.56 38.75
N VAL A 226 18.01 -1.06 37.60
CA VAL A 226 17.55 0.25 37.11
C VAL A 226 17.24 0.11 35.64
N LEU A 227 15.95 0.04 35.30
CA LEU A 227 15.30 0.54 34.09
C LEU A 227 13.81 0.15 34.12
N LEU A 228 13.08 0.61 35.13
CA LEU A 228 11.61 0.61 35.15
C LEU A 228 11.10 1.95 35.67
N ALA A 229 11.07 2.93 34.77
CA ALA A 229 10.20 4.10 34.88
C ALA A 229 9.98 4.64 33.46
N TRP A 230 8.85 4.26 32.85
CA TRP A 230 8.27 5.02 31.74
C TRP A 230 6.88 5.47 32.18
N PRO A 231 6.55 6.77 32.10
CA PRO A 231 5.21 7.25 32.41
C PRO A 231 4.25 6.90 31.27
N ALA A 232 3.08 6.37 31.63
CA ALA A 232 1.96 6.23 30.73
C ALA A 232 1.32 7.61 30.50
N ASP A 233 1.16 7.99 29.24
CA ASP A 233 0.44 9.19 28.82
C ASP A 233 -1.08 8.92 28.83
N PRO A 234 -1.92 9.79 29.43
CA PRO A 234 -3.36 9.58 29.49
C PRO A 234 -4.08 10.15 28.26
N GLY A 235 -4.94 9.31 27.67
CA GLY A 235 -6.24 9.66 27.10
C GLY A 235 -6.36 10.87 26.16
N GLY A 236 -6.31 10.62 24.85
CA GLY A 236 -6.87 11.55 23.86
C GLY A 236 -8.40 11.48 23.83
N ALA A 237 -9.04 12.61 24.12
CA ALA A 237 -10.48 12.79 24.11
C ALA A 237 -11.09 12.61 22.71
N VAL A 238 -12.28 11.99 22.67
CA VAL A 238 -13.12 11.90 21.47
C VAL A 238 -13.82 13.25 21.30
N GLU A 239 -13.56 13.88 20.18
CA GLU A 239 -14.15 15.14 19.77
C GLU A 239 -15.68 15.00 19.61
N VAL A 240 -16.41 15.87 20.30
CA VAL A 240 -17.87 15.96 20.23
C VAL A 240 -18.25 16.42 18.83
N ARG A 241 -19.06 15.62 18.14
CA ARG A 241 -19.54 15.86 16.78
C ARG A 241 -20.30 17.19 16.69
N GLN A 242 -19.60 18.22 16.24
CA GLN A 242 -20.21 19.33 15.52
C GLN A 242 -20.40 18.88 14.07
N PHE A 243 -21.55 19.21 13.47
CA PHE A 243 -21.80 18.94 12.05
C PHE A 243 -20.69 19.61 11.23
N ALA A 244 -19.98 18.83 10.41
CA ALA A 244 -18.79 19.28 9.70
C ALA A 244 -19.15 20.23 8.54
N PHE A 245 -20.39 20.14 8.07
CA PHE A 245 -20.90 20.96 6.98
C PHE A 245 -22.38 21.27 7.18
N LYS A 246 -22.72 22.54 6.98
CA LYS A 246 -24.08 23.05 6.97
C LYS A 246 -24.26 23.97 5.78
N ALA A 247 -25.17 23.62 4.87
CA ALA A 247 -25.57 24.48 3.76
C ALA A 247 -27.09 24.62 3.72
N THR A 248 -27.58 25.58 2.93
CA THR A 248 -29.00 25.79 2.71
C THR A 248 -29.27 25.93 1.23
N ALA A 249 -30.18 25.11 0.72
CA ALA A 249 -30.72 25.21 -0.63
C ALA A 249 -32.07 25.93 -0.58
N VAL A 250 -32.28 26.88 -1.48
CA VAL A 250 -33.54 27.61 -1.59
C VAL A 250 -34.35 27.01 -2.74
N VAL A 251 -35.54 26.49 -2.45
CA VAL A 251 -36.45 25.90 -3.44
C VAL A 251 -37.59 26.87 -3.72
N ALA A 252 -37.73 27.26 -5.00
CA ALA A 252 -38.67 28.30 -5.42
C ALA A 252 -40.13 27.82 -5.49
N ALA A 253 -40.37 26.54 -5.83
CA ALA A 253 -41.70 25.98 -5.98
C ALA A 253 -41.73 24.49 -5.54
N PRO A 254 -42.89 23.95 -5.13
CA PRO A 254 -43.03 22.52 -4.89
C PRO A 254 -42.70 21.68 -6.14
N GLY A 255 -42.14 20.49 -5.92
CA GLY A 255 -41.79 19.54 -6.98
C GLY A 255 -40.36 19.00 -6.85
N LEU A 256 -39.82 18.49 -7.95
CA LEU A 256 -38.45 17.99 -7.99
C LEU A 256 -37.46 19.16 -7.94
N ALA A 257 -36.69 19.22 -6.85
CA ALA A 257 -35.62 20.19 -6.66
C ALA A 257 -34.26 19.54 -6.89
N THR A 258 -33.33 20.30 -7.47
CA THR A 258 -31.94 19.89 -7.66
C THR A 258 -30.98 20.80 -6.90
N VAL A 259 -29.92 20.21 -6.34
CA VAL A 259 -28.83 20.93 -5.68
C VAL A 259 -27.51 20.40 -6.21
N PRO A 260 -26.64 21.23 -6.82
CA PRO A 260 -25.33 20.78 -7.26
C PRO A 260 -24.49 20.33 -6.07
N VAL A 261 -23.61 19.36 -6.30
CA VAL A 261 -22.66 18.86 -5.29
C VAL A 261 -21.34 19.62 -5.46
N PRO A 262 -21.03 20.60 -4.59
CA PRO A 262 -19.78 21.34 -4.69
C PRO A 262 -18.60 20.53 -4.09
N PRO A 263 -17.33 20.86 -4.41
CA PRO A 263 -16.14 20.20 -3.86
C PRO A 263 -16.13 20.13 -2.32
N GLU A 264 -16.63 21.15 -1.65
CA GLU A 264 -16.69 21.25 -0.20
C GLU A 264 -17.58 20.17 0.41
N LEU A 265 -18.66 19.78 -0.28
CA LEU A 265 -19.55 18.72 0.17
C LEU A 265 -18.86 17.36 0.11
N TYR A 266 -18.11 17.07 -0.97
CA TYR A 266 -17.27 15.87 -1.05
C TYR A 266 -16.23 15.80 0.08
N ARG A 267 -15.57 16.93 0.37
CA ARG A 267 -14.53 17.03 1.40
C ARG A 267 -15.06 16.85 2.82
N ALA A 268 -16.29 17.27 3.07
CA ALA A 268 -16.91 17.17 4.39
C ALA A 268 -17.53 15.80 4.67
N SER A 269 -17.90 15.04 3.63
CA SER A 269 -18.56 13.74 3.78
C SER A 269 -17.56 12.65 4.17
N ARG A 270 -17.96 11.77 5.08
CA ARG A 270 -17.25 10.52 5.42
C ARG A 270 -17.51 9.41 4.41
N SER A 271 -18.48 9.62 3.53
CA SER A 271 -18.89 8.69 2.48
C SER A 271 -19.12 9.43 1.16
N PRO A 272 -18.10 10.09 0.56
CA PRO A 272 -18.28 11.00 -0.58
C PRO A 272 -18.75 10.33 -1.88
N GLY A 273 -18.77 9.00 -1.95
CA GLY A 273 -19.24 8.25 -3.11
C GLY A 273 -20.76 8.10 -3.19
N ASP A 274 -21.44 8.04 -2.03
CA ASP A 274 -22.88 7.85 -1.94
C ASP A 274 -23.58 8.85 -1.01
N PHE A 275 -22.81 9.70 -0.32
CA PHE A 275 -23.26 10.67 0.68
C PHE A 275 -24.20 10.05 1.74
N ALA A 276 -23.95 8.80 2.18
CA ALA A 276 -24.81 8.12 3.16
C ALA A 276 -24.98 8.86 4.51
N ASP A 277 -24.05 9.75 4.85
CA ASP A 277 -24.08 10.62 6.01
C ASP A 277 -24.83 11.96 5.79
N LEU A 278 -25.18 12.30 4.55
CA LEU A 278 -25.92 13.52 4.21
C LEU A 278 -27.39 13.42 4.60
N ARG A 279 -27.88 14.48 5.23
CA ARG A 279 -29.31 14.65 5.56
C ARG A 279 -29.81 15.96 4.97
N ILE A 280 -30.97 15.91 4.32
CA ILE A 280 -31.69 17.09 3.84
C ILE A 280 -32.93 17.27 4.73
N LEU A 281 -33.02 18.40 5.42
CA LEU A 281 -34.17 18.76 6.24
C LEU A 281 -34.99 19.84 5.53
N GLY A 282 -36.29 19.60 5.37
CA GLY A 282 -37.23 20.58 4.83
C GLY A 282 -37.54 21.70 5.84
N ALA A 283 -38.36 22.67 5.40
CA ALA A 283 -38.68 23.87 6.18
C ALA A 283 -39.32 23.58 7.57
N GLY A 284 -40.00 22.45 7.73
CA GLY A 284 -40.58 22.01 9.02
C GLY A 284 -39.65 21.12 9.86
N GLY A 285 -38.38 20.97 9.47
CA GLY A 285 -37.40 20.13 10.16
C GLY A 285 -37.49 18.64 9.85
N GLN A 286 -38.44 18.21 9.02
CA GLN A 286 -38.56 16.82 8.58
C GLN A 286 -37.47 16.44 7.56
N GLU A 287 -36.98 15.21 7.65
CA GLU A 287 -36.01 14.67 6.69
C GLU A 287 -36.68 14.38 5.33
N VAL A 288 -35.95 14.66 4.26
CA VAL A 288 -36.41 14.53 2.87
C VAL A 288 -35.49 13.55 2.15
N PRO A 289 -36.03 12.46 1.54
CA PRO A 289 -35.23 11.53 0.78
C PRO A 289 -34.71 12.18 -0.51
N TRP A 290 -33.53 11.77 -0.94
CA TRP A 290 -32.84 12.32 -2.10
C TRP A 290 -32.08 11.22 -2.85
N VAL A 291 -31.73 11.51 -4.10
CA VAL A 291 -30.88 10.65 -4.93
C VAL A 291 -29.73 11.45 -5.54
N LEU A 292 -28.55 10.84 -5.60
CA LEU A 292 -27.38 11.40 -6.28
C LEU A 292 -27.39 10.98 -7.74
N ARG A 293 -27.17 11.93 -8.66
CA ARG A 293 -26.99 11.63 -10.08
C ARG A 293 -25.96 12.54 -10.73
N ASN A 294 -25.31 12.05 -11.79
CA ASN A 294 -24.53 12.91 -12.67
C ASN A 294 -25.44 13.92 -13.38
N ILE A 295 -24.93 15.12 -13.60
CA ILE A 295 -25.56 16.09 -14.49
C ILE A 295 -25.35 15.58 -15.91
N PRO A 296 -26.42 15.22 -16.65
CA PRO A 296 -26.26 14.71 -18.00
C PRO A 296 -25.74 15.79 -18.94
N ALA A 297 -25.09 15.38 -20.02
CA ALA A 297 -24.82 16.28 -21.14
C ALA A 297 -26.14 16.87 -21.67
N PRO A 298 -26.19 18.18 -22.01
CA PRO A 298 -27.39 18.80 -22.58
C PRO A 298 -27.94 18.08 -23.82
N GLN A 299 -27.06 17.47 -24.61
CA GLN A 299 -27.42 16.65 -25.77
C GLN A 299 -26.68 15.31 -25.73
N ALA A 300 -27.30 14.24 -26.23
CA ALA A 300 -26.60 12.97 -26.40
C ALA A 300 -25.71 12.99 -27.64
N ALA A 301 -24.61 12.24 -27.60
CA ALA A 301 -23.87 11.89 -28.80
C ALA A 301 -24.73 11.01 -29.72
N THR A 302 -24.48 11.08 -31.03
CA THR A 302 -25.15 10.23 -32.01
C THR A 302 -24.18 9.19 -32.54
N ASP A 303 -24.56 7.92 -32.45
CA ASP A 303 -23.83 6.82 -33.08
C ASP A 303 -24.26 6.69 -34.55
N LEU A 304 -23.29 6.54 -35.43
CA LEU A 304 -23.50 6.50 -36.87
C LEU A 304 -23.06 5.13 -37.42
N PRO A 305 -23.80 4.58 -38.39
CA PRO A 305 -23.38 3.36 -39.07
C PRO A 305 -22.08 3.63 -39.84
N VAL A 306 -21.19 2.65 -39.84
CA VAL A 306 -19.93 2.73 -40.58
C VAL A 306 -19.47 1.31 -40.93
N GLU A 307 -19.03 1.11 -42.15
CA GLU A 307 -18.50 -0.16 -42.64
C GLU A 307 -16.97 -0.12 -42.67
N LEU A 308 -16.32 -1.16 -42.14
CA LEU A 308 -14.87 -1.31 -42.21
C LEU A 308 -14.49 -1.92 -43.57
N LEU A 309 -13.64 -1.22 -44.29
CA LEU A 309 -13.05 -1.64 -45.56
C LEU A 309 -11.53 -1.73 -45.43
N ASP A 310 -10.95 -2.67 -46.18
CA ASP A 310 -9.51 -2.81 -46.37
C ASP A 310 -8.64 -2.72 -45.09
N PRO A 311 -8.95 -3.47 -43.99
CA PRO A 311 -8.05 -3.54 -42.86
C PRO A 311 -6.78 -4.30 -43.25
N VAL A 312 -5.66 -3.58 -43.39
CA VAL A 312 -4.39 -4.12 -43.87
C VAL A 312 -3.25 -3.76 -42.91
N VAL A 313 -2.32 -4.70 -42.74
CA VAL A 313 -1.04 -4.49 -42.08
C VAL A 313 0.07 -4.54 -43.13
N PHE A 314 0.89 -3.50 -43.18
CA PHE A 314 1.98 -3.38 -44.14
C PHE A 314 3.29 -4.00 -43.62
N PRO A 315 4.23 -4.36 -44.52
CA PRO A 315 5.54 -4.90 -44.13
C PRO A 315 6.40 -3.96 -43.26
N ASP A 316 6.16 -2.65 -43.32
CA ASP A 316 6.81 -1.64 -42.48
C ASP A 316 6.22 -1.57 -41.05
N GLY A 317 5.24 -2.42 -40.75
CA GLY A 317 4.55 -2.50 -39.47
C GLY A 317 3.42 -1.47 -39.30
N SER A 318 3.16 -0.62 -40.30
CA SER A 318 2.00 0.27 -40.27
C SER A 318 0.70 -0.52 -40.51
N SER A 319 -0.42 0.02 -40.03
CA SER A 319 -1.74 -0.58 -40.20
C SER A 319 -2.69 0.47 -40.75
N GLN A 320 -3.47 0.11 -41.77
CA GLN A 320 -4.41 1.02 -42.42
C GLN A 320 -5.78 0.37 -42.48
N ALA A 321 -6.81 1.19 -42.33
CA ALA A 321 -8.19 0.79 -42.54
C ALA A 321 -8.99 1.97 -43.10
N THR A 322 -9.92 1.66 -44.00
CA THR A 322 -10.88 2.61 -44.53
C THR A 322 -12.23 2.36 -43.89
N PHE A 323 -13.00 3.41 -43.66
CA PHE A 323 -14.33 3.37 -43.09
C PHE A 323 -15.29 4.06 -44.05
N ASP A 324 -16.29 3.35 -44.56
CA ASP A 324 -17.34 3.88 -45.45
C ASP A 324 -18.59 4.23 -44.61
N VAL A 325 -19.00 5.50 -44.66
CA VAL A 325 -20.16 6.05 -43.96
C VAL A 325 -21.44 5.98 -44.83
N GLY A 326 -21.31 5.64 -46.11
CA GLY A 326 -22.40 5.54 -47.09
C GLY A 326 -22.60 6.81 -47.92
N GLU A 327 -23.53 6.76 -48.87
CA GLU A 327 -23.73 7.80 -49.91
C GLU A 327 -24.31 9.13 -49.40
N SER A 328 -24.82 9.18 -48.17
CA SER A 328 -25.39 10.38 -47.56
C SER A 328 -24.95 10.50 -46.11
N PRO A 329 -23.64 10.76 -45.88
CA PRO A 329 -23.06 10.76 -44.55
C PRO A 329 -23.66 11.90 -43.69
N ALA A 330 -24.18 11.53 -42.52
CA ALA A 330 -24.50 12.50 -41.49
C ALA A 330 -23.20 13.13 -40.95
N PRO A 331 -23.22 14.37 -40.42
CA PRO A 331 -22.02 14.97 -39.84
C PRO A 331 -21.39 14.09 -38.77
N HIS A 332 -20.07 13.94 -38.78
CA HIS A 332 -19.31 13.10 -37.84
C HIS A 332 -18.01 13.82 -37.44
N ASN A 333 -17.48 13.49 -36.27
CA ASN A 333 -16.27 14.14 -35.74
C ASN A 333 -15.43 13.28 -34.77
N GLN A 334 -15.85 12.03 -34.55
CA GLN A 334 -15.09 11.10 -33.71
C GLN A 334 -15.24 9.68 -34.24
N LEU A 335 -14.13 8.95 -34.27
CA LEU A 335 -14.08 7.52 -34.60
C LEU A 335 -13.41 6.78 -33.45
N THR A 336 -14.10 5.83 -32.83
CA THR A 336 -13.53 4.97 -31.79
C THR A 336 -13.00 3.70 -32.44
N LEU A 337 -11.69 3.50 -32.46
CA LEU A 337 -11.08 2.34 -33.11
C LEU A 337 -11.17 1.09 -32.24
N ARG A 338 -11.39 -0.06 -32.88
CA ARG A 338 -11.16 -1.38 -32.29
C ARG A 338 -9.80 -1.87 -32.75
N LEU A 339 -8.87 -2.00 -31.81
CA LEU A 339 -7.46 -2.32 -32.06
C LEU A 339 -7.06 -3.61 -31.35
N GLU A 340 -6.22 -4.41 -32.00
CA GLU A 340 -5.59 -5.59 -31.40
C GLU A 340 -4.24 -5.26 -30.75
N GLY A 341 -3.93 -5.96 -29.66
CA GLY A 341 -2.68 -5.81 -28.91
C GLY A 341 -2.90 -5.36 -27.46
N ASP A 342 -2.10 -5.90 -26.55
CA ASP A 342 -2.23 -5.62 -25.11
C ASP A 342 -1.54 -4.33 -24.69
N GLU A 343 -0.54 -3.89 -25.44
CA GLU A 343 0.19 -2.65 -25.19
C GLU A 343 0.68 -2.04 -26.51
N PHE A 344 0.34 -0.77 -26.75
CA PHE A 344 0.76 -0.05 -27.95
C PHE A 344 0.76 1.47 -27.73
N LEU A 345 1.53 2.15 -28.57
CA LEU A 345 1.56 3.60 -28.70
C LEU A 345 1.78 3.92 -30.18
N ARG A 346 0.77 4.43 -30.87
CA ARG A 346 0.82 4.62 -32.32
C ARG A 346 0.36 6.01 -32.70
N HIS A 347 1.15 6.67 -33.53
CA HIS A 347 0.73 7.88 -34.23
C HIS A 347 -0.25 7.50 -35.33
N TRP A 348 -1.43 8.10 -35.32
CA TRP A 348 -2.43 7.92 -36.36
C TRP A 348 -2.51 9.16 -37.25
N VAL A 349 -2.79 8.94 -38.53
CA VAL A 349 -3.17 9.97 -39.49
C VAL A 349 -4.54 9.60 -40.04
N LEU A 350 -5.43 10.59 -40.08
CA LEU A 350 -6.77 10.47 -40.63
C LEU A 350 -6.85 11.27 -41.93
N GLU A 351 -7.20 10.58 -43.00
CA GLU A 351 -7.51 11.17 -44.28
C GLU A 351 -8.99 10.98 -44.61
N VAL A 352 -9.56 11.87 -45.41
CA VAL A 352 -10.96 11.80 -45.86
C VAL A 352 -11.07 11.90 -47.37
N SER A 353 -12.11 11.28 -47.92
CA SER A 353 -12.42 11.26 -49.35
C SER A 353 -13.93 11.18 -49.59
N GLU A 354 -14.39 11.80 -50.68
CA GLU A 354 -15.77 11.65 -51.16
C GLU A 354 -15.91 10.52 -52.20
N ASP A 355 -14.83 10.19 -52.92
CA ASP A 355 -14.84 9.34 -54.12
C ASP A 355 -13.95 8.09 -54.01
N HIS A 356 -13.35 7.86 -52.85
CA HIS A 356 -12.38 6.80 -52.56
C HIS A 356 -11.08 6.88 -53.39
N ARG A 357 -10.83 7.99 -54.10
CA ARG A 357 -9.69 8.18 -55.01
C ARG A 357 -8.83 9.37 -54.60
N GLN A 358 -9.45 10.52 -54.38
CA GLN A 358 -8.78 11.72 -53.92
C GLN A 358 -8.91 11.83 -52.41
N TRP A 359 -7.77 11.90 -51.72
CA TRP A 359 -7.70 11.91 -50.27
C TRP A 359 -7.10 13.22 -49.77
N GLY A 360 -7.70 13.78 -48.71
CA GLY A 360 -7.19 14.94 -47.99
C GLY A 360 -6.88 14.58 -46.54
N ASN A 361 -5.74 15.04 -46.01
CA ASN A 361 -5.43 14.91 -44.59
C ASN A 361 -6.37 15.79 -43.77
N LEU A 362 -7.03 15.21 -42.77
CA LEU A 362 -7.98 15.89 -41.90
C LEU A 362 -7.43 16.12 -40.49
N ALA A 363 -6.77 15.12 -39.91
CA ALA A 363 -6.28 15.18 -38.54
C ALA A 363 -5.18 14.14 -38.28
N GLU A 364 -4.41 14.33 -37.22
CA GLU A 364 -3.50 13.33 -36.70
C GLU A 364 -3.45 13.36 -35.17
N GLY A 365 -2.87 12.33 -34.56
CA GLY A 365 -2.74 12.24 -33.11
C GLY A 365 -2.17 10.90 -32.68
N VAL A 366 -2.41 10.53 -31.42
CA VAL A 366 -1.88 9.30 -30.83
C VAL A 366 -3.00 8.44 -30.25
N VAL A 367 -2.96 7.15 -30.56
CA VAL A 367 -3.72 6.11 -29.85
C VAL A 367 -2.76 5.28 -29.00
N PHE A 368 -3.20 4.88 -27.82
CA PHE A 368 -2.37 4.11 -26.92
C PHE A 368 -3.18 3.16 -26.06
N ARG A 369 -2.51 2.10 -25.64
CA ARG A 369 -2.87 1.23 -24.52
C ARG A 369 -1.57 0.99 -23.78
N VAL A 370 -1.46 1.52 -22.57
CA VAL A 370 -0.24 1.44 -21.76
C VAL A 370 -0.58 0.85 -20.41
N THR A 371 0.25 -0.07 -19.94
CA THR A 371 0.13 -0.62 -18.59
C THR A 371 1.26 -0.07 -17.76
N SER A 372 0.94 0.57 -16.63
CA SER A 372 1.95 1.00 -15.66
C SER A 372 1.48 0.74 -14.24
N ASP A 373 2.35 0.16 -13.42
CA ASP A 373 2.03 -0.29 -12.05
C ASP A 373 0.73 -1.11 -11.95
N GLY A 374 0.43 -1.93 -12.98
CA GLY A 374 -0.77 -2.76 -13.05
C GLY A 374 -2.06 -2.04 -13.46
N VAL A 375 -1.99 -0.72 -13.73
CA VAL A 375 -3.12 0.06 -14.23
C VAL A 375 -3.02 0.19 -15.75
N VAL A 376 -4.07 -0.27 -16.45
CA VAL A 376 -4.19 -0.12 -17.91
C VAL A 376 -4.85 1.22 -18.20
N SER A 377 -4.16 2.07 -18.96
CA SER A 377 -4.69 3.33 -19.48
C SER A 377 -4.74 3.25 -20.99
N GLN A 378 -5.87 3.60 -21.59
CA GLN A 378 -6.03 3.56 -23.04
C GLN A 378 -6.76 4.77 -23.59
N ARG A 379 -6.43 5.14 -24.82
CA ARG A 379 -7.14 6.09 -25.67
C ARG A 379 -7.13 5.53 -27.08
N VAL A 380 -8.32 5.21 -27.58
CA VAL A 380 -8.53 4.66 -28.93
C VAL A 380 -9.48 5.53 -29.77
N GLU A 381 -9.88 6.66 -29.19
CA GLU A 381 -10.70 7.68 -29.81
C GLU A 381 -9.84 8.56 -30.73
N VAL A 382 -10.24 8.62 -31.99
CA VAL A 382 -9.73 9.52 -33.03
C VAL A 382 -10.71 10.67 -33.14
N ALA A 383 -10.40 11.80 -32.50
CA ALA A 383 -11.20 13.02 -32.57
C ALA A 383 -10.66 13.94 -33.68
N TYR A 384 -11.55 14.53 -34.47
CA TYR A 384 -11.20 15.35 -35.63
C TYR A 384 -12.24 16.45 -35.86
N PRO A 385 -11.96 17.48 -36.68
CA PRO A 385 -12.94 18.51 -37.02
C PRO A 385 -14.21 17.91 -37.63
N ARG A 386 -15.35 18.56 -37.43
CA ARG A 386 -16.63 18.13 -38.03
C ARG A 386 -16.47 17.94 -39.54
N SER A 387 -16.81 16.74 -40.03
CA SER A 387 -16.77 16.35 -41.43
C SER A 387 -18.11 15.74 -41.85
N ALA A 388 -18.33 15.68 -43.16
CA ALA A 388 -19.43 14.95 -43.79
C ALA A 388 -18.90 14.15 -44.99
N ALA A 389 -17.64 13.71 -44.92
CA ALA A 389 -17.01 12.95 -45.98
C ALA A 389 -17.41 11.47 -45.90
N ARG A 390 -17.64 10.84 -47.04
CA ARG A 390 -18.06 9.43 -47.09
C ARG A 390 -17.00 8.46 -46.59
N TYR A 391 -15.74 8.66 -46.96
CA TYR A 391 -14.65 7.73 -46.64
C TYR A 391 -13.68 8.34 -45.64
N LEU A 392 -13.36 7.59 -44.60
CA LEU A 392 -12.35 7.92 -43.60
C LEU A 392 -11.24 6.87 -43.66
N ARG A 393 -10.00 7.25 -43.96
CA ARG A 393 -8.85 6.34 -43.93
C ARG A 393 -7.96 6.66 -42.75
N VAL A 394 -7.83 5.69 -41.86
CA VAL A 394 -6.96 5.77 -40.70
C VAL A 394 -5.70 4.97 -40.97
N THR A 395 -4.54 5.60 -40.79
CA THR A 395 -3.24 4.93 -40.85
C THR A 395 -2.53 5.05 -39.51
N LEU A 396 -2.30 3.91 -38.83
CA LEU A 396 -1.44 3.79 -37.66
C LEU A 396 -0.01 3.55 -38.14
N LYS A 397 0.90 4.49 -37.85
CA LYS A 397 2.30 4.39 -38.27
C LYS A 397 3.00 3.21 -37.59
N GLY A 398 3.81 2.49 -38.35
CA GLY A 398 4.69 1.44 -37.82
C GLY A 398 5.79 2.02 -36.94
N GLU A 399 6.30 1.18 -36.03
CA GLU A 399 7.43 1.55 -35.16
C GLU A 399 8.44 0.42 -35.15
N ALA A 400 9.70 0.74 -35.46
CA ALA A 400 10.76 -0.25 -35.59
C ALA A 400 10.93 -1.06 -34.30
N GLY A 401 10.95 -2.40 -34.43
CA GLY A 401 11.11 -3.32 -33.31
C GLY A 401 9.86 -3.55 -32.46
N LYS A 402 8.71 -2.95 -32.81
CA LYS A 402 7.42 -3.22 -32.17
C LYS A 402 6.46 -3.94 -33.12
N PRO A 403 5.57 -4.81 -32.59
CA PRO A 403 4.57 -5.47 -33.43
C PRO A 403 3.59 -4.46 -34.05
N PRO A 404 3.02 -4.75 -35.23
CA PRO A 404 1.94 -3.94 -35.81
C PRO A 404 0.71 -3.96 -34.91
N VAL A 405 -0.18 -2.98 -35.10
CA VAL A 405 -1.42 -2.83 -34.33
C VAL A 405 -2.60 -2.92 -35.29
N PRO A 406 -3.15 -4.13 -35.54
CA PRO A 406 -4.24 -4.33 -36.47
C PRO A 406 -5.49 -3.53 -36.06
N VAL A 407 -6.14 -2.91 -37.05
CA VAL A 407 -7.46 -2.29 -36.92
C VAL A 407 -8.51 -3.31 -37.30
N THR A 408 -9.38 -3.70 -36.36
CA THR A 408 -10.41 -4.73 -36.56
C THR A 408 -11.82 -4.18 -36.64
N GLY A 409 -11.97 -2.85 -36.55
CA GLY A 409 -13.24 -2.17 -36.68
C GLY A 409 -13.21 -0.78 -36.05
N GLY A 410 -14.37 -0.17 -35.99
CA GLY A 410 -14.55 1.13 -35.36
C GLY A 410 -16.02 1.46 -35.19
N ALA A 411 -16.29 2.46 -34.35
CA ALA A 411 -17.60 3.06 -34.17
C ALA A 411 -17.52 4.55 -34.49
N LEU A 412 -18.37 5.02 -35.39
CA LEU A 412 -18.42 6.41 -35.80
C LEU A 412 -19.42 7.18 -34.94
N HIS A 413 -19.04 8.39 -34.53
CA HIS A 413 -19.87 9.23 -33.68
C HIS A 413 -19.92 10.67 -34.18
N PHE A 414 -21.05 11.31 -33.90
CA PHE A 414 -21.18 12.76 -33.87
C PHE A 414 -21.30 13.23 -32.42
N ARG A 415 -20.31 14.01 -31.99
CA ARG A 415 -20.19 14.62 -30.67
C ARG A 415 -20.34 16.13 -30.79
N PRO A 416 -21.55 16.71 -30.77
CA PRO A 416 -21.70 18.17 -30.71
C PRO A 416 -21.08 18.72 -29.40
N PRO A 417 -20.68 20.00 -29.33
CA PRO A 417 -20.15 20.59 -28.10
C PRO A 417 -21.04 20.32 -26.87
N GLU A 418 -22.36 20.36 -27.05
CA GLU A 418 -23.39 20.11 -26.05
C GLU A 418 -23.48 18.64 -25.59
N SER A 419 -22.73 17.73 -26.22
CA SER A 419 -22.66 16.32 -25.84
C SER A 419 -21.55 15.98 -24.84
N SER A 420 -20.74 16.96 -24.45
CA SER A 420 -19.76 16.79 -23.40
C SER A 420 -20.44 16.84 -22.02
N GLU A 421 -20.15 15.85 -21.17
CA GLU A 421 -20.60 15.89 -19.78
C GLU A 421 -20.02 17.14 -19.09
N PRO A 422 -20.82 17.89 -18.31
CA PRO A 422 -20.31 19.00 -17.52
C PRO A 422 -19.30 18.50 -16.48
N LEU A 423 -18.06 19.01 -16.56
CA LEU A 423 -16.99 18.69 -15.63
C LEU A 423 -16.69 19.88 -14.72
N GLY A 424 -16.52 19.59 -13.43
CA GLY A 424 -15.92 20.51 -12.48
C GLY A 424 -14.41 20.39 -12.50
N ARG A 425 -13.70 21.47 -12.14
CA ARG A 425 -12.25 21.50 -12.05
C ARG A 425 -11.81 22.00 -10.67
N ILE A 426 -10.80 21.35 -10.09
CA ILE A 426 -10.08 21.85 -8.92
C ILE A 426 -8.61 22.06 -9.28
N PRO A 427 -7.95 23.11 -8.78
CA PRO A 427 -6.52 23.31 -9.00
C PRO A 427 -5.72 22.24 -8.25
N LEU A 428 -4.63 21.78 -8.87
CA LEU A 428 -3.64 20.91 -8.25
C LEU A 428 -2.34 21.69 -8.08
N VAL A 429 -2.00 22.00 -6.83
CA VAL A 429 -0.81 22.82 -6.51
C VAL A 429 0.44 21.96 -6.58
N LEU A 430 1.42 22.36 -7.40
CA LEU A 430 2.73 21.71 -7.43
C LEU A 430 3.48 22.01 -6.13
N VAL A 431 3.63 21.00 -5.27
CA VAL A 431 4.31 21.09 -3.98
C VAL A 431 5.80 20.84 -4.13
N ARG A 432 6.16 19.86 -4.95
CA ARG A 432 7.55 19.40 -5.08
C ARG A 432 7.81 18.75 -6.41
N ARG A 433 9.04 18.89 -6.89
CA ARG A 433 9.60 18.11 -8.01
C ARG A 433 10.80 17.33 -7.52
N GLU A 434 10.90 16.07 -7.91
CA GLU A 434 12.08 15.24 -7.70
C GLU A 434 12.53 14.65 -9.03
N GLU A 435 13.84 14.61 -9.25
CA GLU A 435 14.45 13.96 -10.40
C GLU A 435 15.26 12.77 -9.89
N ASN A 436 15.12 11.63 -10.55
CA ASN A 436 15.95 10.47 -10.27
C ASN A 436 16.78 10.13 -11.52
N PRO A 437 18.05 10.59 -11.57
CA PRO A 437 18.92 10.35 -12.72
C PRO A 437 19.14 8.87 -13.02
N SER A 438 19.13 8.01 -11.98
CA SER A 438 19.36 6.57 -12.15
C SER A 438 18.21 5.84 -12.83
N SER A 439 16.96 6.31 -12.62
CA SER A 439 15.77 5.73 -13.24
C SER A 439 15.25 6.53 -14.44
N ARG A 440 15.87 7.68 -14.78
CA ARG A 440 15.41 8.59 -15.86
C ARG A 440 13.94 9.00 -15.69
N LEU A 441 13.53 9.20 -14.45
CA LEU A 441 12.16 9.60 -14.06
C LEU A 441 12.17 10.99 -13.43
N THR A 442 11.14 11.77 -13.72
CA THR A 442 10.79 12.98 -12.95
C THR A 442 9.47 12.75 -12.23
N ALA A 443 9.44 13.02 -10.93
CA ALA A 443 8.24 12.96 -10.11
C ALA A 443 7.75 14.38 -9.78
N PHE A 444 6.50 14.68 -10.14
CA PHE A 444 5.79 15.90 -9.72
C PHE A 444 4.78 15.54 -8.63
N TYR A 445 4.89 16.20 -7.48
CA TYR A 445 3.99 16.03 -6.34
C TYR A 445 2.98 17.17 -6.33
N LEU A 446 1.72 16.83 -6.52
CA LEU A 446 0.60 17.75 -6.61
C LEU A 446 -0.31 17.61 -5.38
N ASP A 447 -0.88 18.71 -4.89
CA ASP A 447 -1.86 18.74 -3.79
C ASP A 447 -3.20 19.27 -4.29
N ALA A 448 -4.26 18.47 -4.12
CA ALA A 448 -5.65 18.85 -4.39
C ALA A 448 -6.30 19.72 -3.30
N GLY A 449 -5.52 20.08 -2.27
CA GLY A 449 -5.91 20.87 -1.10
C GLY A 449 -6.56 20.02 -0.01
N ALA A 450 -7.50 19.15 -0.38
CA ALA A 450 -8.14 18.19 0.52
C ALA A 450 -8.65 16.97 -0.26
N SER A 451 -8.81 15.84 0.44
CA SER A 451 -9.36 14.60 -0.12
C SER A 451 -10.89 14.65 -0.27
N GLY A 452 -11.44 13.70 -1.00
CA GLY A 452 -12.88 13.47 -1.14
C GLY A 452 -13.43 13.70 -2.55
N VAL A 453 -12.89 14.67 -3.30
CA VAL A 453 -13.39 14.99 -4.65
C VAL A 453 -13.04 13.84 -5.63
N PRO A 454 -14.02 13.21 -6.31
CA PRO A 454 -13.79 12.04 -7.17
C PRO A 454 -13.21 12.45 -8.53
N LEU A 455 -11.89 12.57 -8.60
CA LEU A 455 -11.16 12.89 -9.82
C LEU A 455 -11.21 11.73 -10.81
N HIS A 456 -11.51 12.05 -12.06
CA HIS A 456 -11.56 11.09 -13.17
C HIS A 456 -10.55 11.42 -14.30
N GLN A 457 -10.04 12.65 -14.32
CA GLN A 457 -9.06 13.10 -15.30
C GLN A 457 -8.18 14.19 -14.69
N LEU A 458 -6.91 14.23 -15.06
CA LEU A 458 -6.01 15.35 -14.81
C LEU A 458 -5.79 16.08 -16.13
N THR A 459 -5.88 17.40 -16.11
CA THR A 459 -5.50 18.26 -17.24
C THR A 459 -4.25 19.04 -16.85
N LEU A 460 -3.22 19.01 -17.68
CA LEU A 460 -1.93 19.64 -17.42
C LEU A 460 -1.65 20.78 -18.39
N GLU A 461 -0.91 21.77 -17.94
CA GLU A 461 -0.32 22.81 -18.79
C GLU A 461 1.19 22.59 -18.82
N VAL A 462 1.74 22.35 -20.01
CA VAL A 462 3.15 22.03 -20.23
C VAL A 462 3.72 23.02 -21.22
N ALA A 463 4.87 23.63 -20.89
CA ALA A 463 5.48 24.68 -21.72
C ALA A 463 6.21 24.15 -22.95
N ASP A 464 6.68 22.90 -22.91
CA ASP A 464 7.52 22.30 -23.94
C ASP A 464 6.81 22.20 -25.30
N ALA A 465 7.44 22.69 -26.37
CA ALA A 465 6.81 22.77 -27.69
C ALA A 465 6.57 21.41 -28.36
N ARG A 466 7.41 20.41 -28.09
CA ARG A 466 7.27 19.05 -28.62
C ARG A 466 7.76 18.03 -27.61
N PHE A 467 6.94 17.03 -27.33
CA PHE A 467 7.30 15.93 -26.44
C PHE A 467 6.36 14.74 -26.61
N GLU A 468 6.79 13.59 -26.13
CA GLU A 468 5.97 12.41 -25.90
C GLU A 468 6.50 11.74 -24.62
N ARG A 469 5.65 11.53 -23.62
CA ARG A 469 6.04 11.00 -22.31
C ARG A 469 4.96 10.06 -21.79
N ARG A 470 5.35 8.86 -21.40
CA ARG A 470 4.52 7.99 -20.57
C ARG A 470 4.51 8.54 -19.14
N VAL A 471 3.32 8.58 -18.55
CA VAL A 471 3.11 9.10 -17.19
C VAL A 471 2.28 8.11 -16.38
N THR A 472 2.77 7.80 -15.20
CA THR A 472 2.04 7.06 -14.18
C THR A 472 1.56 8.02 -13.11
N VAL A 473 0.29 7.94 -12.73
CA VAL A 473 -0.27 8.74 -11.65
C VAL A 473 -0.52 7.85 -10.45
N GLN A 474 0.03 8.27 -9.32
CA GLN A 474 -0.22 7.65 -8.03
C GLN A 474 -0.91 8.62 -7.08
N GLY A 475 -1.73 8.11 -6.17
CA GLY A 475 -2.44 8.89 -5.15
C GLY A 475 -1.99 8.53 -3.74
N SER A 476 -2.12 9.49 -2.82
CA SER A 476 -1.89 9.31 -1.38
C SER A 476 -2.79 10.24 -0.54
N GLU A 477 -3.29 9.76 0.60
CA GLU A 477 -3.95 10.61 1.60
C GLU A 477 -2.93 11.45 2.38
N GLY A 478 -1.79 10.84 2.74
CA GLY A 478 -0.79 11.43 3.63
C GLY A 478 0.56 11.76 2.99
N GLY A 479 0.72 11.53 1.67
CA GLY A 479 1.95 11.80 0.92
C GLY A 479 3.12 10.82 1.18
N SER A 480 2.88 9.73 1.91
CA SER A 480 3.91 8.74 2.28
C SER A 480 3.70 7.37 1.65
N LEU A 481 2.45 6.92 1.53
CA LEU A 481 2.05 5.67 0.91
C LEU A 481 1.35 5.98 -0.41
N TRP A 482 1.97 5.57 -1.51
CA TRP A 482 1.53 5.90 -2.86
C TRP A 482 0.97 4.67 -3.55
N VAL A 483 -0.24 4.79 -4.07
CA VAL A 483 -0.94 3.73 -4.82
C VAL A 483 -1.18 4.18 -6.26
N PRO A 484 -1.13 3.29 -7.26
CA PRO A 484 -1.45 3.66 -8.63
C PRO A 484 -2.94 4.01 -8.75
N VAL A 485 -3.23 5.14 -9.41
CA VAL A 485 -4.60 5.65 -9.58
C VAL A 485 -4.94 5.99 -11.04
N GLY A 486 -3.97 5.92 -11.95
CA GLY A 486 -4.16 6.25 -13.35
C GLY A 486 -2.85 6.49 -14.08
N GLY A 487 -2.95 7.07 -15.26
CA GLY A 487 -1.79 7.29 -16.12
C GLY A 487 -2.18 7.45 -17.58
N GLY A 488 -1.17 7.47 -18.44
CA GLY A 488 -1.35 7.58 -19.87
C GLY A 488 -0.12 8.13 -20.56
N VAL A 489 -0.34 8.79 -21.69
CA VAL A 489 0.71 9.42 -22.48
C VAL A 489 0.38 10.89 -22.64
N LEU A 490 1.34 11.75 -22.28
CA LEU A 490 1.33 13.16 -22.62
C LEU A 490 2.10 13.36 -23.91
N TYR A 491 1.55 14.11 -24.85
CA TYR A 491 2.23 14.38 -26.11
C TYR A 491 1.88 15.74 -26.69
N ARG A 492 2.80 16.27 -27.48
CA ARG A 492 2.61 17.42 -28.36
C ARG A 492 3.47 17.24 -29.61
N ALA A 493 2.82 17.04 -30.75
CA ALA A 493 3.49 16.84 -32.04
C ALA A 493 2.54 17.19 -33.20
N GLY A 494 3.08 17.87 -34.22
CA GLY A 494 2.37 18.01 -35.52
C GLY A 494 1.06 18.82 -35.49
N GLY A 495 0.83 19.63 -34.45
CA GLY A 495 -0.44 20.35 -34.26
C GLY A 495 -1.46 19.58 -33.42
N ALA A 496 -1.17 18.34 -33.06
CA ALA A 496 -1.93 17.56 -32.10
C ALA A 496 -1.27 17.61 -30.71
N GLU A 497 -2.10 17.63 -29.67
CA GLU A 497 -1.64 17.49 -28.29
C GLU A 497 -2.60 16.66 -27.44
N GLY A 498 -2.04 15.96 -26.47
CA GLY A 498 -2.75 15.24 -25.43
C GLY A 498 -2.17 15.62 -24.08
N LEU A 499 -2.86 16.50 -23.36
CA LEU A 499 -2.43 16.99 -22.04
C LEU A 499 -3.29 16.44 -20.89
N GLN A 500 -4.03 15.36 -21.16
CA GLN A 500 -5.00 14.78 -20.25
C GLN A 500 -4.58 13.38 -19.83
N LEU A 501 -4.64 13.11 -18.52
CA LEU A 501 -4.34 11.81 -17.92
C LEU A 501 -5.59 11.27 -17.21
N PRO A 502 -6.19 10.17 -17.69
CA PRO A 502 -7.25 9.48 -16.97
C PRO A 502 -6.78 9.02 -15.58
N VAL A 503 -7.61 9.25 -14.56
CA VAL A 503 -7.37 8.81 -13.18
C VAL A 503 -8.66 8.31 -12.56
N THR A 504 -8.59 7.61 -11.43
CA THR A 504 -9.76 7.30 -10.60
C THR A 504 -9.33 7.38 -9.14
N THR A 505 -9.58 8.52 -8.52
CA THR A 505 -9.14 8.76 -7.14
C THR A 505 -9.89 9.89 -6.47
N SER A 506 -10.03 9.80 -5.15
CA SER A 506 -10.44 10.91 -4.28
C SER A 506 -9.33 11.36 -3.33
N LYS A 507 -8.10 10.87 -3.55
CA LYS A 507 -6.95 11.12 -2.69
C LYS A 507 -6.47 12.57 -2.82
N ARG A 508 -5.99 13.13 -1.71
CA ARG A 508 -5.50 14.52 -1.67
C ARG A 508 -4.24 14.75 -2.48
N TYR A 509 -3.22 13.91 -2.28
CA TYR A 509 -1.92 14.09 -2.93
C TYR A 509 -1.81 13.20 -4.14
N LEU A 510 -1.28 13.75 -5.24
CA LEU A 510 -1.01 13.02 -6.47
C LEU A 510 0.48 13.09 -6.79
N ARG A 511 1.03 12.00 -7.30
CA ARG A 511 2.41 11.90 -7.78
C ARG A 511 2.39 11.48 -9.23
N LEU A 512 2.82 12.37 -10.12
CA LEU A 512 2.98 12.10 -11.55
C LEU A 512 4.43 11.66 -11.78
N MET A 513 4.62 10.40 -12.14
CA MET A 513 5.90 9.83 -12.50
C MET A 513 6.04 9.87 -14.02
N VAL A 514 6.86 10.78 -14.53
CA VAL A 514 7.10 11.02 -15.96
C VAL A 514 8.35 10.25 -16.39
N GLU A 515 8.18 9.38 -17.38
CA GLU A 515 9.27 8.64 -18.02
C GLU A 515 9.97 9.51 -19.06
N ASN A 516 11.15 10.03 -18.73
CA ASN A 516 11.88 10.93 -19.61
C ASN A 516 12.69 10.20 -20.69
N GLY A 517 13.16 8.99 -20.38
CA GLY A 517 14.17 8.32 -21.21
C GLY A 517 15.44 9.15 -21.29
N ASP A 518 15.95 9.40 -22.48
CA ASP A 518 17.12 10.25 -22.72
C ASP A 518 16.77 11.74 -22.94
N ASN A 519 15.49 12.10 -22.84
CA ASN A 519 15.04 13.47 -23.05
C ASN A 519 15.10 14.32 -21.77
N PRO A 520 15.14 15.66 -21.87
CA PRO A 520 14.99 16.54 -20.71
C PRO A 520 13.61 16.38 -20.05
N HIS A 521 13.54 16.80 -18.78
CA HIS A 521 12.30 16.83 -18.01
C HIS A 521 11.30 17.83 -18.59
N LEU A 522 10.00 17.53 -18.44
CA LEU A 522 8.94 18.46 -18.83
C LEU A 522 8.85 19.66 -17.88
N THR A 523 8.45 20.80 -18.43
CA THR A 523 8.17 22.04 -17.72
C THR A 523 6.67 22.15 -17.46
N LEU A 524 6.23 21.63 -16.31
CA LEU A 524 4.84 21.73 -15.85
C LEU A 524 4.53 23.14 -15.32
N GLN A 525 3.57 23.83 -15.92
CA GLN A 525 3.14 25.17 -15.52
C GLN A 525 1.95 25.13 -14.57
N ALA A 526 0.96 24.29 -14.86
CA ALA A 526 -0.24 24.14 -14.05
C ALA A 526 -0.84 22.75 -14.20
N ALA A 527 -1.69 22.37 -13.26
CA ALA A 527 -2.43 21.12 -13.27
C ALA A 527 -3.81 21.31 -12.63
N TRP A 528 -4.81 20.62 -13.17
CA TRP A 528 -6.17 20.59 -12.65
C TRP A 528 -6.66 19.15 -12.55
N GLY A 529 -7.40 18.86 -11.48
CA GLY A 529 -8.19 17.66 -11.35
C GLY A 529 -9.61 17.92 -11.83
N GLU A 530 -10.09 17.09 -12.75
CA GLU A 530 -11.45 17.15 -13.26
C GLU A 530 -12.31 16.08 -12.60
N TYR A 531 -13.53 16.45 -12.23
CA TYR A 531 -14.53 15.55 -11.63
C TYR A 531 -15.87 15.74 -12.34
N ARG A 532 -16.69 14.69 -12.38
CA ARG A 532 -18.03 14.79 -12.98
C ARG A 532 -18.92 15.62 -12.06
N LEU A 533 -19.64 16.59 -12.63
CA LEU A 533 -20.61 17.33 -11.84
C LEU A 533 -21.80 16.43 -11.48
N GLN A 534 -22.12 16.39 -10.20
CA GLN A 534 -23.25 15.66 -9.66
C GLN A 534 -24.24 16.63 -9.03
N GLN A 535 -25.48 16.17 -8.92
CA GLN A 535 -26.54 16.88 -8.23
C GLN A 535 -27.36 15.93 -7.37
N LEU A 536 -27.80 16.46 -6.23
CA LEU A 536 -28.81 15.85 -5.39
C LEU A 536 -30.18 16.19 -6.00
N LEU A 537 -31.04 15.19 -6.11
CA LEU A 537 -32.41 15.33 -6.58
C LEU A 537 -33.36 14.88 -5.46
N PHE A 538 -34.30 15.73 -5.07
CA PHE A 538 -35.28 15.42 -4.03
C PHE A 538 -36.64 16.05 -4.31
N GLU A 539 -37.69 15.50 -3.70
CA GLU A 539 -39.04 16.05 -3.81
C GLU A 539 -39.29 17.08 -2.70
N ALA A 540 -39.45 18.35 -3.10
CA ALA A 540 -39.80 19.44 -2.22
C ALA A 540 -41.32 19.62 -2.17
N LYS A 541 -41.95 19.29 -1.03
CA LYS A 541 -43.41 19.45 -0.84
C LYS A 541 -43.85 20.91 -0.71
N THR A 542 -42.96 21.80 -0.29
CA THR A 542 -43.24 23.23 -0.05
C THR A 542 -42.08 24.08 -0.56
N PRO A 543 -42.33 25.30 -1.06
CA PRO A 543 -41.23 26.22 -1.33
C PRO A 543 -40.54 26.62 -0.02
N GLY A 544 -39.27 27.02 -0.08
CA GLY A 544 -38.53 27.52 1.08
C GLY A 544 -37.11 26.99 1.20
N SER A 545 -36.55 27.14 2.39
CA SER A 545 -35.17 26.73 2.70
C SER A 545 -35.11 25.25 3.12
N TYR A 546 -34.21 24.51 2.48
CA TYR A 546 -33.88 23.13 2.79
C TYR A 546 -32.45 23.08 3.30
N ALA A 547 -32.23 22.56 4.49
CA ALA A 547 -30.92 22.54 5.12
C ALA A 547 -30.21 21.20 4.87
N LEU A 548 -28.94 21.28 4.46
CA LEU A 548 -28.07 20.14 4.18
C LEU A 548 -27.07 19.99 5.33
N TYR A 549 -26.97 18.79 5.91
CA TYR A 549 -26.10 18.48 7.06
C TYR A 549 -25.27 17.22 6.83
N LEU A 550 -24.01 17.25 7.27
CA LEU A 550 -23.08 16.10 7.35
C LEU A 550 -22.53 15.93 8.78
#